data_AF-A0A6M3M1G7-F1
#
_entry.id   AF-A0A6M3M1G7-F1
#
_cell.length_a   1.000
_cell.length_b   1.000
_cell.length_c   1.000
_cell.angle_alpha   90.00
_cell.angle_beta   90.00
_cell.angle_gamma   90.00
#
_symmetry.space_group_name_H-M   'P 1'
#
loop_
_entity.id
_entity.type
_entity.pdbx_description
1 polymer ?
#
loop_
_entity_poly.entity_id
_entity_poly.type
_entity_poly.pdbx_seq_one_letter_code
_entity_poly.pdbx_strand_id
1 'polypeptide(L)' 'MNKIKIGDIVSVSFHNSKFTLLNYAEVLHIPTATGDSWQFKESTTDDIYYISEGCTICMQPYKGGAKK' A
#
# COMPACT_ATOMS: atom_id res chain seq x y z
N MET A 1 -6.68 -0.33 -18.72
CA MET A 1 -5.46 -0.21 -17.88
C MET A 1 -5.89 -0.24 -16.42
N ASN A 2 -5.43 -1.22 -15.65
CA ASN A 2 -5.74 -1.34 -14.22
C ASN A 2 -4.79 -0.43 -13.44
N LYS A 3 -5.33 0.68 -12.91
CA LYS A 3 -4.62 1.57 -11.97
C LYS A 3 -4.95 1.13 -10.54
N ILE A 4 -4.00 1.31 -9.62
CA ILE A 4 -4.23 1.20 -8.18
C ILE A 4 -5.30 2.22 -7.76
N LYS A 5 -6.19 1.81 -6.86
CA LYS A 5 -7.28 2.63 -6.31
C LYS A 5 -7.26 2.62 -4.79
N ILE A 6 -7.91 3.62 -4.20
CA ILE A 6 -8.22 3.63 -2.77
C ILE A 6 -9.07 2.40 -2.44
N GLY A 7 -8.72 1.71 -1.35
CA GLY A 7 -9.33 0.45 -0.91
C GLY A 7 -8.65 -0.82 -1.45
N ASP A 8 -7.71 -0.71 -2.39
CA ASP A 8 -6.96 -1.87 -2.87
C ASP A 8 -6.01 -2.39 -1.79
N ILE A 9 -5.82 -3.72 -1.73
CA ILE A 9 -4.82 -4.36 -0.88
C ILE A 9 -3.53 -4.55 -1.66
N VAL A 10 -2.45 -4.00 -1.12
CA VAL A 10 -1.15 -3.94 -1.77
C VAL A 10 -0.03 -4.33 -0.81
N SER A 11 1.13 -4.65 -1.37
CA SER A 11 2.40 -4.63 -0.65
C SER A 11 3.25 -3.45 -1.11
N VAL A 12 3.97 -2.83 -0.19
CA VAL A 12 4.78 -1.65 -0.44
C VAL A 12 6.23 -1.91 -0.05
N SER A 13 7.15 -1.63 -0.96
CA SER A 13 8.59 -1.70 -0.75
C SER A 13 9.24 -0.37 -1.11
N PHE A 14 10.22 0.09 -0.34
CA PHE A 14 10.99 1.27 -0.73
C PHE A 14 11.85 1.00 -1.96
N HIS A 15 12.03 2.02 -2.79
CA HIS A 15 12.81 1.91 -4.02
C HIS A 15 14.22 1.37 -3.71
N ASN A 16 14.64 0.34 -4.45
CA ASN A 16 15.94 -0.32 -4.30
C ASN A 16 16.19 -1.04 -2.96
N SER A 17 15.16 -1.23 -2.13
CA SER A 17 15.22 -2.02 -0.91
C SER A 17 14.88 -3.50 -1.19
N LYS A 18 15.66 -4.43 -0.62
CA LYS A 18 15.27 -5.86 -0.55
C LYS A 18 14.21 -6.13 0.53
N PHE A 19 13.88 -5.13 1.34
CA PHE A 19 12.93 -5.21 2.43
C PHE A 19 11.58 -4.61 2.02
N THR A 20 10.53 -5.41 2.18
CA THR A 20 9.15 -4.98 2.10
C THR A 20 8.78 -4.25 3.39
N LEU A 21 8.27 -3.02 3.26
CA LEU A 21 7.81 -2.23 4.41
C LEU A 21 6.45 -2.74 4.87
N LEU A 22 5.53 -2.92 3.92
CA LEU A 22 4.16 -3.34 4.17
C LEU A 22 3.84 -4.55 3.30
N ASN A 23 3.55 -5.70 3.92
CA ASN A 23 3.20 -6.90 3.16
C ASN A 23 1.72 -6.91 2.75
N TYR A 24 0.86 -6.40 3.62
CA TYR A 24 -0.58 -6.26 3.37
C TYR A 24 -1.03 -4.93 3.95
N ALA A 25 -1.34 -3.99 3.07
CA ALA A 25 -1.87 -2.70 3.46
C ALA A 25 -2.95 -2.24 2.49
N GLU A 26 -3.94 -1.54 3.03
CA GLU A 26 -5.01 -0.90 2.29
C GLU A 26 -4.55 0.48 1.82
N VAL A 27 -4.78 0.80 0.54
CA VAL A 27 -4.54 2.14 0.02
C VAL A 27 -5.59 3.10 0.56
N LEU A 28 -5.18 4.07 1.39
CA LEU A 28 -6.07 5.12 1.89
C LEU A 28 -6.00 6.38 1.02
N HIS A 29 -4.83 6.68 0.48
CA HIS A 29 -4.60 7.90 -0.29
C HIS A 29 -3.59 7.69 -1.41
N ILE A 30 -3.88 8.29 -2.57
CA ILE A 30 -3.00 8.31 -3.74
C ILE A 30 -2.52 9.77 -3.92
N PRO A 31 -1.20 10.03 -3.89
CA PRO A 31 -0.70 11.39 -3.99
C PRO A 31 -1.00 11.99 -5.36
N THR A 32 -1.44 13.25 -5.37
CA THR A 32 -1.84 13.95 -6.61
C THR A 32 -0.96 15.14 -6.97
N ALA A 33 -0.13 15.60 -6.03
CA ALA A 33 0.76 16.75 -6.21
C ALA A 33 2.13 16.50 -5.57
N THR A 34 3.12 17.31 -5.96
CA THR A 34 4.43 17.31 -5.30
C THR A 34 4.30 17.76 -3.84
N GLY A 35 4.93 17.03 -2.92
CA GLY A 35 4.82 17.25 -1.47
C GLY A 35 3.70 16.44 -0.80
N ASP A 36 2.89 15.74 -1.60
CA ASP A 36 1.88 14.81 -1.11
C ASP A 36 2.48 13.44 -0.80
N SER A 37 1.79 12.64 0.00
CA SER A 37 2.25 11.32 0.42
C SER A 37 1.22 10.24 0.13
N TRP A 38 1.71 9.06 -0.22
CA TRP A 38 0.89 7.86 -0.14
C TRP A 38 0.50 7.61 1.31
N GLN A 39 -0.73 7.15 1.50
CA GLN A 39 -1.18 6.69 2.81
C GLN A 39 -1.65 5.25 2.70
N PHE A 40 -1.12 4.41 3.57
CA PHE A 40 -1.45 3.01 3.66
C PHE A 40 -1.84 2.65 5.08
N LYS A 41 -2.84 1.78 5.22
CA LYS A 41 -3.21 1.19 6.50
C LYS A 41 -2.70 -0.24 6.58
N GLU A 42 -1.80 -0.55 7.50
CA GLU A 42 -1.31 -1.92 7.65
C GLU A 42 -2.42 -2.81 8.24
N SER A 43 -2.69 -3.95 7.60
CA SER A 43 -3.82 -4.80 7.98
C SER A 43 -3.66 -5.51 9.32
N THR A 44 -2.45 -5.62 9.87
CA THR A 44 -2.18 -6.36 11.12
C THR A 44 -2.16 -5.50 12.36
N THR A 45 -1.59 -4.30 12.29
CA THR A 45 -1.47 -3.37 13.42
C THR A 45 -2.51 -2.25 13.39
N ASP A 46 -3.18 -2.05 12.25
CA ASP A 46 -4.05 -0.89 12.00
C ASP A 46 -3.29 0.45 11.90
N ASP A 47 -1.96 0.41 11.90
CA ASP A 47 -1.10 1.60 11.80
C ASP A 47 -1.21 2.27 10.42
N ILE A 48 -1.13 3.60 10.42
CA ILE A 48 -1.17 4.42 9.20
C ILE A 48 0.24 4.89 8.85
N TYR A 49 0.69 4.51 7.65
CA TYR A 49 1.98 4.87 7.10
C TYR A 49 1.83 5.98 6.07
N TYR A 50 2.63 7.05 6.23
CA TYR A 50 2.75 8.14 5.28
C TYR A 50 4.08 8.00 4.53
N ILE A 51 4.03 7.82 3.21
CA ILE A 51 5.21 7.59 2.39
C ILE A 51 5.34 8.70 1.34
N SER A 52 6.31 9.57 1.55
CA SER A 52 6.66 10.67 0.62
C SER A 52 7.81 10.31 -0.33
N GLU A 53 8.53 9.21 -0.04
CA GLU A 53 9.67 8.73 -0.83
C GLU A 53 9.24 7.79 -1.97
N GLY A 54 10.15 7.55 -2.91
CA GLY A 54 9.94 6.57 -3.98
C GLY A 54 9.66 5.17 -3.44
N CYS A 55 8.52 4.59 -3.79
CA CYS A 55 8.14 3.24 -3.43
C CYS A 55 7.64 2.44 -4.64
N THR A 56 7.76 1.13 -4.53
CA THR A 56 7.14 0.17 -5.44
C THR A 56 5.93 -0.42 -4.75
N ILE A 57 4.78 -0.35 -5.41
CA ILE A 57 3.50 -0.88 -4.92
C ILE A 57 3.10 -2.07 -5.80
N CYS A 58 2.93 -3.23 -5.18
CA CYS A 58 2.48 -4.44 -5.87
C CYS A 58 1.07 -4.80 -5.42
N MET A 59 0.17 -5.03 -6.38
CA MET A 59 -1.17 -5.53 -6.07
C MET A 59 -1.08 -6.94 -5.51
N GLN A 60 -1.69 -7.16 -4.35
CA GLN A 60 -1.77 -8.49 -3.78
C GLN A 60 -3.02 -9.20 -4.32
N PRO A 61 -2.94 -10.49 -4.67
CA PRO A 61 -4.13 -11.26 -4.97
C PRO A 61 -5.03 -11.23 -3.74
N TYR A 62 -6.27 -10.79 -3.91
CA TYR A 62 -7.28 -10.84 -2.86
C TYR A 62 -7.45 -12.29 -2.42
N LYS A 63 -6.77 -12.68 -1.34
CA LYS A 63 -7.10 -13.89 -0.59
C LYS A 63 -8.28 -13.53 0.28
N GLY A 64 -9.46 -13.50 -0.35
CA GLY A 64 -10.72 -13.36 0.36
C GLY A 64 -10.70 -14.34 1.52
N GLY A 65 -10.63 -13.78 2.73
CA GLY A 65 -10.84 -14.56 3.94
C GLY A 65 -12.17 -15.25 3.74
N ALA A 66 -12.14 -16.58 3.68
CA ALA A 66 -13.33 -17.37 3.85
C ALA A 66 -13.92 -16.93 5.20
N LYS A 67 -14.97 -16.11 5.15
CA LYS A 67 -15.89 -15.99 6.27
C LYS A 67 -16.42 -17.41 6.47
N LYS A 68 -15.92 -18.08 7.51
CA LYS A 68 -16.54 -19.28 8.04
C LYS A 68 -17.95 -18.95 8.52
#